data_AF-A0A1G3UEL0-F1
#
_entry.id   AF-A0A1G3UEL0-F1
#
_cell.length_a   1.000
_cell.length_b   1.000
_cell.length_c   1.000
_cell.angle_alpha   90.00
_cell.angle_beta   90.00
_cell.angle_gamma   90.00
#
_symmetry.space_group_name_H-M   'P 1'
#
loop_
_entity.id
_entity.type
_entity.pdbx_description
1 polymer ?
#
loop_
_entity_poly.entity_id
_entity_poly.type
_entity_poly.pdbx_seq_one_letter_code
_entity_poly.pdbx_strand_id
1 'polypeptide(L)' 'MLTQKMIQRLNEQVNLEMYSSNIYLAMSAWCANKGLHGSAKFLKDHSQEELSHAYKLFDYINETGAVRG' A
#
# COMPACT_ATOMS: atom_id res chain seq x y z
N MET A 1 2.87 11.89 -20.70
CA MET A 1 2.50 12.47 -19.39
C MET A 1 1.14 11.96 -18.97
N LEU A 2 0.98 11.65 -17.69
CA LEU A 2 -0.32 11.32 -17.11
C LEU A 2 -1.26 12.54 -17.16
N THR A 3 -2.55 12.31 -17.34
CA THR A 3 -3.56 13.36 -17.17
C THR A 3 -3.77 13.67 -15.69
N GLN A 4 -4.25 14.88 -15.36
CA GLN A 4 -4.57 15.24 -13.98
C GLN A 4 -5.57 14.27 -13.33
N LYS A 5 -6.57 13.81 -14.10
CA LYS A 5 -7.52 12.80 -13.64
C LYS A 5 -6.84 11.47 -13.28
N MET A 6 -5.85 11.03 -14.05
CA MET A 6 -5.08 9.82 -13.74
C MET A 6 -4.21 10.00 -12.50
N ILE A 7 -3.52 11.13 -12.38
CA ILE A 7 -2.69 11.45 -11.20
C ILE A 7 -3.54 11.43 -9.93
N GLN A 8 -4.74 12.03 -9.97
CA GLN A 8 -5.67 12.00 -8.83
C GLN A 8 -6.05 10.57 -8.45
N ARG A 9 -6.46 9.73 -9.41
CA ARG A 9 -6.83 8.33 -9.14
C ARG A 9 -5.67 7.49 -8.62
N LEU A 10 -4.45 7.73 -9.10
CA LEU A 10 -3.27 7.03 -8.63
C LEU A 10 -2.90 7.44 -7.20
N ASN A 11 -3.01 8.73 -6.85
CA ASN A 11 -2.85 9.19 -5.46
C ASN A 11 -3.93 8.62 -4.52
N GLU A 12 -5.18 8.52 -4.99
CA GLU A 12 -6.24 7.83 -4.25
C GLU A 12 -5.87 6.36 -4.02
N GLN A 13 -5.33 5.67 -5.02
CA GLN A 13 -4.88 4.28 -4.89
C GLN A 13 -3.70 4.14 -3.92
N VAL A 14 -2.70 5.02 -3.96
CA VAL A 14 -1.58 5.03 -2.98
C VAL A 14 -2.11 5.07 -1.54
N ASN A 15 -3.11 5.91 -1.27
CA ASN A 15 -3.73 5.98 0.05
C ASN A 15 -4.48 4.69 0.41
N LEU A 16 -5.14 4.06 -0.55
CA LEU A 16 -5.81 2.77 -0.34
C LEU A 16 -4.82 1.67 0.01
N GLU A 17 -3.68 1.57 -0.68
CA GLU A 17 -2.66 0.55 -0.37
C GLU A 17 -2.03 0.78 1.02
N MET A 18 -1.74 2.03 1.39
CA MET A 18 -1.25 2.35 2.73
C MET A 18 -2.29 2.03 3.81
N TYR A 19 -3.58 2.27 3.54
CA TYR A 19 -4.65 1.91 4.45
C TYR A 19 -4.82 0.39 4.58
N SER A 20 -4.77 -0.35 3.47
CA SER A 20 -4.77 -1.82 3.45
C SER A 20 -3.61 -2.40 4.25
N SER A 21 -2.40 -1.83 4.11
CA SER A 21 -1.25 -2.23 4.92
C SER A 21 -1.51 -2.09 6.42
N ASN A 22 -2.09 -0.97 6.85
CA ASN A 22 -2.44 -0.74 8.25
C ASN A 22 -3.49 -1.74 8.76
N ILE A 23 -4.50 -2.06 7.93
CA ILE A 23 -5.50 -3.08 8.27
C ILE A 23 -4.83 -4.44 8.46
N TYR A 24 -4.00 -4.88 7.52
CA TYR A 24 -3.34 -6.19 7.63
C TYR A 24 -2.40 -6.26 8.83
N LEU A 25 -1.72 -5.17 9.17
CA LEU A 25 -0.91 -5.11 10.39
C LEU A 25 -1.76 -5.22 11.66
N ALA A 26 -2.91 -4.54 11.71
CA ALA A 26 -3.84 -4.64 12.83
C ALA A 26 -4.42 -6.06 12.96
N MET A 27 -4.79 -6.69 11.84
CA MET A 27 -5.25 -8.07 11.80
C MET A 27 -4.16 -9.05 12.24
N SER A 28 -2.90 -8.81 11.84
CA SER A 28 -1.75 -9.58 12.31
C SER A 28 -1.61 -9.53 13.83
N ALA A 29 -1.70 -8.34 14.42
CA ALA A 29 -1.65 -8.15 15.87
C ALA A 29 -2.83 -8.87 16.58
N TRP A 30 -4.03 -8.81 16.00
CA TRP A 30 -5.19 -9.55 16.51
C TRP A 30 -4.98 -11.07 16.45
N CYS A 31 -4.50 -11.60 15.33
CA CYS A 31 -4.19 -13.03 15.18
C CYS A 31 -3.13 -13.49 16.19
N ALA A 32 -2.09 -12.68 16.42
CA ALA A 32 -1.06 -12.98 17.42
C ALA A 32 -1.65 -13.06 18.84
N ASN A 33 -2.55 -12.14 19.20
CA ASN A 33 -3.26 -12.16 20.48
C ASN A 33 -4.14 -13.42 20.65
N LYS A 34 -4.66 -13.97 19.55
CA LYS A 34 -5.47 -15.20 19.53
C LYS A 34 -4.66 -16.49 19.43
N GLY A 35 -3.33 -16.44 19.44
CA GLY A 35 -2.47 -17.62 19.26
C GLY A 35 -2.43 -18.17 17.84
N LEU A 36 -2.98 -17.42 16.86
CA LEU A 36 -3.00 -17.79 15.44
C LEU A 36 -1.70 -17.34 14.76
N HIS A 37 -0.56 -17.88 15.20
CA HIS A 37 0.77 -17.38 14.82
C HIS A 37 1.05 -17.45 13.30
N GLY A 38 0.58 -18.50 12.62
CA GLY A 38 0.73 -18.63 11.15
C GLY A 38 -0.01 -17.51 10.41
N SER A 39 -1.27 -17.26 10.76
CA SER A 39 -2.07 -16.17 10.20
C SER A 39 -1.49 -14.80 10.53
N ALA A 40 -0.97 -14.62 11.75
CA ALA A 40 -0.31 -13.39 12.15
C ALA A 40 0.91 -13.09 11.27
N LYS A 41 1.75 -14.11 11.01
CA LYS A 41 2.89 -13.96 10.09
C LYS A 41 2.42 -13.61 8.68
N PHE A 42 1.48 -14.39 8.13
CA PHE A 42 0.95 -14.16 6.79
C PHE A 42 0.43 -12.73 6.60
N LEU A 43 -0.37 -12.23 7.54
CA LEU A 43 -0.93 -10.88 7.48
C LEU A 43 0.15 -9.79 7.67
N LYS A 44 1.20 -10.06 8.44
CA LYS A 44 2.33 -9.13 8.56
C LYS A 44 3.12 -9.04 7.25
N ASP A 45 3.35 -10.17 6.59
CA ASP A 45 4.02 -10.21 5.29
C ASP A 45 3.15 -9.46 4.24
N HIS A 46 1.83 -9.70 4.19
CA HIS A 46 0.92 -8.97 3.30
C HIS A 46 0.85 -7.46 3.60
N SER A 47 0.93 -7.04 4.86
CA SER A 47 1.05 -5.62 5.20
C SER A 47 2.28 -4.97 4.54
N GLN A 48 3.40 -5.70 4.44
CA GLN A 48 4.60 -5.23 3.76
C GLN A 48 4.43 -5.24 2.23
N GLU A 49 3.73 -6.24 1.67
CA GLU A 49 3.40 -6.29 0.25
C GLU A 49 2.58 -5.06 -0.18
N GLU A 50 1.55 -4.67 0.59
CA GLU A 50 0.75 -3.49 0.26
C GLU A 50 1.54 -2.17 0.36
N LEU A 51 2.50 -2.05 1.29
CA LEU A 51 3.41 -0.91 1.30
C LEU A 51 4.27 -0.87 0.03
N SER A 52 4.72 -2.03 -0.45
CA SER A 52 5.47 -2.11 -1.71
C SER A 52 4.61 -1.70 -2.90
N HIS A 53 3.31 -2.02 -2.92
CA HIS A 53 2.38 -1.56 -3.93
C HIS A 53 2.22 -0.03 -3.91
N ALA A 54 2.05 0.55 -2.71
CA ALA A 54 1.98 1.99 -2.52
C ALA A 54 3.22 2.71 -3.07
N TYR A 55 4.42 2.21 -2.75
CA TYR A 55 5.68 2.80 -3.23
C TYR A 55 5.83 2.69 -4.75
N LYS A 56 5.47 1.55 -5.33
CA LYS A 56 5.52 1.38 -6.79
C LYS A 56 4.63 2.38 -7.53
N LEU A 57 3.43 2.63 -7.01
CA LEU A 57 2.52 3.64 -7.57
C LEU A 57 3.07 5.06 -7.39
N PHE A 58 3.59 5.36 -6.20
CA PHE A 58 4.20 6.65 -5.89
C PHE A 58 5.37 6.97 -6.84
N ASP A 59 6.29 6.03 -7.03
CA ASP A 59 7.43 6.19 -7.93
C ASP A 59 6.97 6.38 -9.37
N TYR A 60 5.99 5.60 -9.83
CA TYR A 60 5.42 5.75 -11.17
C TYR A 60 4.79 7.14 -11.40
N ILE A 61 4.07 7.69 -10.41
CA ILE A 61 3.52 9.05 -10.48
C ILE A 61 4.65 10.08 -10.60
N ASN A 62 5.73 9.93 -9.83
CA ASN A 62 6.87 10.86 -9.86
C ASN A 62 7.61 10.80 -11.20
N GLU A 63 7.81 9.61 -11.77
CA GLU A 63 8.49 9.43 -13.04
C GLU A 63 7.68 9.93 -14.26
N THR A 64 6.35 9.78 -14.22
CA THR A 64 5.48 9.98 -15.40
C THR A 64 4.52 11.18 -15.32
N GLY A 65 4.31 11.69 -14.10
CA GLY A 65 3.55 12.91 -13.80
C GLY A 65 4.42 14.17 -13.73
N ALA A 66 5.69 14.04 -13.34
CA ALA A 66 6.64 15.14 -13.42
C ALA A 66 7.31 15.17 -14.80
N VAL A 67 6.73 15.90 -15.76
CA VAL A 67 7.61 16.47 -16.79
C VAL A 67 8.46 17.51 -16.09
N ARG A 68 9.77 17.23 -16.06
CA ARG A 68 10.82 18.24 -15.91
C ARG A 68 10.41 19.44 -16.76
N GLY A 69 10.14 20.56 -16.10
CA GLY A 69 9.92 21.84 -16.78
C GLY A 69 11.09 22.18 -17.70
#